data_AF-A0A349JXY9-F1
#
_entry.id   AF-A0A349JXY9-F1
#
_cell.length_a   1.000
_cell.length_b   1.000
_cell.length_c   1.000
_cell.angle_alpha   90.00
_cell.angle_beta   90.00
_cell.angle_gamma   90.00
#
_symmetry.space_group_name_H-M   'P 1'
#
loop_
_entity.id
_entity.type
_entity.pdbx_description
1 polymer ?
#
loop_
_entity_poly.entity_id
_entity_poly.type
_entity_poly.pdbx_seq_one_letter_code
_entity_poly.pdbx_strand_id
1 'polypeptide(L)'
;MRSFRWIVPAALLFAGAVPAAFAQVIIPGIVSSQLDPDLKGLILLEELNCVACHASEAPFAAQAKKAPRLSAVGSRVNPHYLEAFLRDPHGTKPGTTMPDVLAHLGARERGEIAESLTHFLLSLKKSDFALQPPDSVAARHGGRLFHSRGCAACHPPRDEEGKELLGRTSVPLGALQKKYSVKSLAEFLRRPHASRPSGRMP
;
A
#
# COMPACT_ATOMS: atom_id res chain seq x y z
N MET A 1 -38.36 43.52 44.87
CA MET A 1 -38.53 42.42 43.88
C MET A 1 -37.20 42.24 43.15
N ARG A 2 -36.38 41.24 43.55
CA ARG A 2 -35.08 40.97 42.93
C ARG A 2 -35.25 39.86 41.90
N SER A 3 -35.07 40.18 40.63
CA SER A 3 -35.19 39.29 39.48
C SER A 3 -34.04 38.27 39.46
N PHE A 4 -34.40 36.98 39.56
CA PHE A 4 -33.47 35.85 39.46
C PHE A 4 -33.23 35.53 37.98
N ARG A 5 -32.02 35.80 37.46
CA ARG A 5 -31.63 35.42 36.09
C ARG A 5 -31.19 33.94 36.12
N TRP A 6 -31.96 33.09 35.46
CA TRP A 6 -31.59 31.69 35.23
C TRP A 6 -30.47 31.62 34.18
N ILE A 7 -29.34 31.04 34.56
CA ILE A 7 -28.25 30.69 33.64
C ILE A 7 -28.57 29.30 33.10
N VAL A 8 -28.91 29.20 31.81
CA VAL A 8 -29.01 27.92 31.10
C VAL A 8 -27.58 27.49 30.75
N PRO A 9 -27.10 26.31 31.19
CA PRO A 9 -25.78 25.85 30.77
C PRO A 9 -25.87 25.43 29.29
N ALA A 10 -25.07 26.10 28.45
CA ALA A 10 -24.87 25.69 27.07
C ALA A 10 -24.16 24.33 27.07
N ALA A 11 -24.88 23.28 26.68
CA ALA A 11 -24.29 21.97 26.41
C ALA A 11 -23.41 22.10 25.14
N LEU A 12 -22.11 22.23 25.34
CA LEU A 12 -21.11 22.09 24.29
C LEU A 12 -21.13 20.64 23.79
N LEU A 13 -21.86 20.41 22.70
CA LEU A 13 -21.72 19.22 21.87
C LEU A 13 -20.30 19.24 21.28
N PHE A 14 -19.37 18.52 21.93
CA PHE A 14 -18.13 18.11 21.29
C PHE A 14 -18.50 17.18 20.13
N ALA A 15 -18.64 17.75 18.94
CA ALA A 15 -18.52 17.00 17.71
C ALA A 15 -17.10 16.45 17.66
N GLY A 16 -16.91 15.26 18.25
CA GLY A 16 -15.71 14.47 18.05
C GLY A 16 -15.61 14.19 16.56
N ALA A 17 -14.80 14.99 15.86
CA ALA A 17 -14.34 14.63 14.54
C ALA A 17 -13.54 13.34 14.71
N VAL A 18 -14.22 12.20 14.51
CA VAL A 18 -13.56 10.92 14.34
C VAL A 18 -12.57 11.16 13.21
N PRO A 19 -11.25 11.06 13.42
CA PRO A 19 -10.33 11.15 12.32
C PRO A 19 -10.62 9.92 11.49
N ALA A 20 -11.35 10.16 10.41
CA ALA A 20 -11.49 9.28 9.28
C ALA A 20 -10.09 9.06 8.69
N ALA A 21 -9.30 8.23 9.37
CA ALA A 21 -8.11 7.61 8.82
C ALA A 21 -8.56 6.55 7.82
N PHE A 22 -9.32 6.97 6.80
CA PHE A 22 -9.48 6.16 5.61
C PHE A 22 -8.08 6.05 5.03
N ALA A 23 -7.46 4.87 5.18
CA ALA A 23 -7.21 3.93 4.09
C ALA A 23 -7.30 4.48 2.64
N GLN A 24 -6.95 5.73 2.36
CA GLN A 24 -7.07 6.33 1.06
C GLN A 24 -6.07 5.65 0.13
N VAL A 25 -6.55 5.16 -1.00
CA VAL A 25 -5.70 4.65 -2.07
C VAL A 25 -4.82 5.79 -2.55
N ILE A 26 -3.50 5.58 -2.54
CA ILE A 26 -2.54 6.57 -3.01
C ILE A 26 -2.14 6.21 -4.44
N ILE A 27 -2.54 7.05 -5.40
CA ILE A 27 -2.03 6.99 -6.78
C ILE A 27 -0.98 8.09 -6.93
N PRO A 28 0.31 7.72 -7.06
CA PRO A 28 1.41 8.67 -7.08
C PRO A 28 1.27 9.66 -8.23
N GLY A 29 1.60 10.93 -7.97
CA GLY A 29 1.52 12.01 -8.96
C GLY A 29 0.11 12.54 -9.22
N ILE A 30 -0.96 11.76 -8.99
CA ILE A 30 -2.34 12.22 -9.25
C ILE A 30 -2.85 13.14 -8.15
N VAL A 31 -2.65 12.77 -6.89
CA VAL A 31 -3.14 13.52 -5.72
C VAL A 31 -2.64 14.97 -5.71
N SER A 32 -1.42 15.21 -6.22
CA SER A 32 -0.80 16.54 -6.28
C SER A 32 -0.81 17.17 -7.67
N SER A 33 -1.44 16.54 -8.66
CA SER A 33 -1.43 17.04 -10.03
C SER A 33 -2.38 18.23 -10.24
N GLN A 34 -1.99 19.12 -11.14
CA GLN A 34 -2.83 20.20 -11.67
C GLN A 34 -3.55 19.78 -12.97
N LEU A 35 -3.69 18.48 -13.22
CA LEU A 35 -4.39 17.97 -14.40
C LEU A 35 -5.88 18.34 -14.34
N ASP A 36 -6.46 18.46 -15.54
CA ASP A 36 -7.90 18.59 -15.75
C ASP A 36 -8.68 17.47 -15.02
N PRO A 37 -9.85 17.75 -14.41
CA PRO A 37 -10.63 16.76 -13.68
C PRO A 37 -11.00 15.52 -14.50
N ASP A 38 -11.32 15.67 -15.79
CA ASP A 38 -11.71 14.55 -16.64
C ASP A 38 -10.50 13.65 -16.88
N LEU A 39 -9.34 14.25 -17.15
CA LEU A 39 -8.08 13.53 -17.29
C LEU A 39 -7.66 12.81 -16.00
N LYS A 40 -7.89 13.42 -14.82
CA LYS A 40 -7.70 12.74 -13.52
C LYS A 40 -8.61 11.53 -13.41
N GLY A 41 -9.89 11.68 -13.77
CA GLY A 41 -10.87 10.58 -13.78
C GLY A 41 -10.42 9.42 -14.65
N LEU A 42 -9.96 9.69 -15.87
CA LEU A 42 -9.44 8.67 -16.79
C LEU A 42 -8.25 7.90 -16.18
N ILE A 43 -7.29 8.59 -15.58
CA ILE A 43 -6.14 7.93 -14.94
C ILE A 43 -6.60 7.08 -13.75
N LEU A 44 -7.58 7.52 -12.97
CA LEU A 44 -8.13 6.74 -11.86
C LEU A 44 -8.81 5.45 -12.37
N LEU A 45 -9.57 5.51 -13.47
CA LEU A 45 -10.20 4.34 -14.07
C LEU A 45 -9.18 3.27 -14.49
N GLU A 46 -8.02 3.70 -15.01
CA GLU A 46 -6.90 2.82 -15.35
C GLU A 46 -6.18 2.27 -14.11
N GLU A 47 -5.80 3.14 -13.17
CA GLU A 47 -4.99 2.80 -11.98
C GLU A 47 -5.74 1.97 -10.94
N LEU A 48 -7.07 2.10 -10.89
CA LEU A 48 -7.97 1.28 -10.06
C LEU A 48 -8.54 0.09 -10.83
N ASN A 49 -8.18 -0.07 -12.11
CA ASN A 49 -8.54 -1.21 -12.95
C ASN A 49 -10.07 -1.39 -13.12
N CYS A 50 -10.84 -0.30 -13.13
CA CYS A 50 -12.31 -0.31 -13.26
C CYS A 50 -12.76 -0.94 -14.59
N VAL A 51 -12.00 -0.64 -15.65
CA VAL A 51 -12.27 -1.10 -17.03
C VAL A 51 -11.98 -2.58 -17.25
N ALA A 52 -11.45 -3.30 -16.25
CA ALA A 52 -11.32 -4.76 -16.33
C ALA A 52 -12.67 -5.47 -16.25
N CYS A 53 -13.68 -4.84 -15.64
CA CYS A 53 -15.04 -5.40 -15.54
C CYS A 53 -16.10 -4.50 -16.20
N HIS A 54 -15.94 -3.18 -16.15
CA HIS A 54 -16.88 -2.25 -16.77
C HIS A 54 -16.45 -1.90 -18.19
N ALA A 55 -17.25 -2.31 -19.17
CA ALA A 55 -17.01 -1.98 -20.57
C ALA A 55 -17.00 -0.47 -20.78
N SER A 56 -16.00 0.01 -21.52
CA SER A 56 -15.86 1.39 -21.95
C SER A 56 -15.53 1.40 -23.44
N GLU A 57 -16.18 2.27 -24.20
CA GLU A 57 -15.81 2.54 -25.61
C GLU A 57 -14.50 3.32 -25.72
N ALA A 58 -13.97 3.80 -24.59
CA ALA A 58 -12.75 4.57 -24.56
C ALA A 58 -11.54 3.66 -24.88
N PRO A 59 -10.55 4.17 -25.66
CA PRO A 59 -9.39 3.38 -26.12
C PRO A 59 -8.46 2.89 -24.98
N PHE A 60 -8.79 3.20 -23.73
CA PHE A 60 -7.96 2.98 -22.55
C PHE A 60 -8.17 1.61 -21.88
N ALA A 61 -9.13 0.80 -22.33
CA ALA A 61 -9.36 -0.55 -21.80
C ALA A 61 -8.11 -1.44 -21.87
N ALA A 62 -7.26 -1.25 -22.88
CA ALA A 62 -6.00 -1.97 -23.04
C ALA A 62 -4.89 -1.57 -22.04
N GLN A 63 -5.06 -0.45 -21.33
CA GLN A 63 -4.06 0.16 -20.43
C GLN A 63 -4.36 -0.08 -18.95
N ALA A 64 -5.42 -0.83 -18.65
CA ALA A 64 -5.83 -1.15 -17.29
C ALA A 64 -4.68 -1.77 -16.48
N LYS A 65 -4.55 -1.33 -15.23
CA LYS A 65 -3.49 -1.80 -14.33
C LYS A 65 -3.64 -3.28 -14.01
N LYS A 66 -2.74 -4.08 -14.55
CA LYS A 66 -2.67 -5.52 -14.30
C LYS A 66 -2.28 -5.79 -12.85
N ALA A 67 -3.02 -6.68 -12.20
CA ALA A 67 -2.74 -7.14 -10.85
C ALA A 67 -1.34 -7.79 -10.74
N PRO A 68 -0.72 -7.79 -9.54
CA PRO A 68 0.53 -8.50 -9.30
C PRO A 68 0.40 -10.01 -9.58
N ARG A 69 1.44 -10.63 -10.15
CA ARG A 69 1.44 -12.07 -10.47
C ARG A 69 1.60 -12.92 -9.23
N LEU A 70 0.60 -13.69 -8.82
CA LEU A 70 0.63 -14.43 -7.54
C LEU A 70 1.28 -15.83 -7.59
N SER A 71 1.52 -16.38 -8.78
CA SER A 71 1.98 -17.78 -8.98
C SER A 71 3.26 -18.19 -8.25
N ALA A 72 4.09 -17.23 -7.85
CA ALA A 72 5.31 -17.46 -7.07
C ALA A 72 5.44 -16.44 -5.92
N VAL A 73 4.32 -16.01 -5.33
CA VAL A 73 4.34 -15.01 -4.25
C VAL A 73 4.99 -15.55 -2.99
N GLY A 74 4.79 -16.83 -2.68
CA GLY A 74 5.39 -17.49 -1.52
C GLY A 74 6.92 -17.55 -1.54
N SER A 75 7.57 -17.44 -2.70
CA SER A 75 9.04 -17.42 -2.80
C SER A 75 9.65 -16.03 -2.58
N ARG A 76 8.82 -14.99 -2.42
CA ARG A 76 9.30 -13.60 -2.39
C ARG A 76 8.67 -12.71 -1.32
N VAL A 77 7.55 -13.11 -0.72
CA VAL A 77 6.91 -12.35 0.36
C VAL A 77 6.86 -13.22 1.61
N ASN A 78 7.14 -12.62 2.76
CA ASN A 78 7.01 -13.24 4.06
C ASN A 78 5.56 -13.74 4.26
N PRO A 79 5.34 -15.03 4.57
CA PRO A 79 4.02 -15.59 4.85
C PRO A 79 3.18 -14.78 5.85
N HIS A 80 3.77 -14.35 6.96
CA HIS A 80 3.06 -13.58 7.99
C HIS A 80 2.63 -12.20 7.51
N TYR A 81 3.47 -11.56 6.67
CA TYR A 81 3.07 -10.31 6.03
C TYR A 81 1.95 -10.53 5.02
N LEU A 82 2.01 -11.62 4.24
CA LEU A 82 1.01 -11.95 3.24
C LEU A 82 -0.37 -12.16 3.89
N GLU A 83 -0.43 -12.95 4.96
CA GLU A 83 -1.67 -13.17 5.72
C GLU A 83 -2.21 -11.87 6.32
N ALA A 84 -1.36 -11.10 7.00
CA ALA A 84 -1.76 -9.80 7.57
C ALA A 84 -2.29 -8.85 6.49
N PHE A 85 -1.64 -8.82 5.32
CA PHE A 85 -2.04 -7.98 4.19
C PHE A 85 -3.34 -8.45 3.54
N LEU A 86 -3.62 -9.76 3.48
CA LEU A 86 -4.90 -10.27 2.99
C LEU A 86 -6.04 -9.99 3.98
N ARG A 87 -5.74 -10.02 5.27
CA ARG A 87 -6.70 -9.77 6.35
C ARG A 87 -7.06 -8.29 6.51
N ASP A 88 -6.08 -7.40 6.33
CA ASP A 88 -6.22 -5.95 6.43
C ASP A 88 -5.20 -5.27 5.50
N PRO A 89 -5.54 -5.07 4.21
CA PRO A 89 -4.62 -4.49 3.23
C PRO A 89 -4.18 -3.08 3.61
N HIS A 90 -5.11 -2.25 4.07
CA HIS A 90 -4.86 -0.82 4.31
C HIS A 90 -4.15 -0.55 5.64
N GLY A 91 -4.41 -1.33 6.69
CA GLY A 91 -3.65 -1.30 7.93
C GLY A 91 -2.24 -1.89 7.78
N THR A 92 -2.08 -2.93 6.95
CA THR A 92 -0.77 -3.56 6.71
C THR A 92 0.11 -2.77 5.73
N LYS A 93 -0.50 -2.18 4.69
CA LYS A 93 0.17 -1.25 3.77
C LYS A 93 -0.73 -0.04 3.49
N PRO A 94 -0.54 1.05 4.25
CA PRO A 94 -1.19 2.32 3.95
C PRO A 94 -0.93 2.77 2.51
N GLY A 95 -1.97 3.28 1.86
CA GLY A 95 -1.93 3.73 0.46
C GLY A 95 -1.95 2.62 -0.59
N THR A 96 -2.14 1.36 -0.21
CA THR A 96 -2.31 0.27 -1.18
C THR A 96 -3.54 0.49 -2.07
N THR A 97 -3.47 0.05 -3.33
CA THR A 97 -4.61 -0.01 -4.26
C THR A 97 -5.37 -1.32 -4.17
N MET A 98 -4.91 -2.26 -3.34
CA MET A 98 -5.62 -3.52 -3.10
C MET A 98 -6.86 -3.23 -2.24
N PRO A 99 -8.08 -3.53 -2.73
CA PRO A 99 -9.28 -3.36 -1.93
C PRO A 99 -9.33 -4.36 -0.76
N ASP A 100 -9.97 -3.95 0.33
CA ASP A 100 -10.30 -4.85 1.44
C ASP A 100 -11.56 -5.66 1.11
N VAL A 101 -11.36 -6.76 0.38
CA VAL A 101 -12.45 -7.63 -0.06
C VAL A 101 -13.07 -8.46 1.06
N LEU A 102 -12.42 -8.55 2.24
CA LEU A 102 -12.91 -9.30 3.39
C LEU A 102 -13.50 -8.40 4.49
N ALA A 103 -13.58 -7.08 4.27
CA ALA A 103 -14.06 -6.11 5.24
C ALA A 103 -15.48 -6.37 5.76
N HIS A 104 -16.31 -7.06 4.96
CA HIS A 104 -17.70 -7.38 5.29
C HIS A 104 -17.85 -8.57 6.26
N LEU A 105 -16.75 -9.27 6.57
CA LEU A 105 -16.76 -10.48 7.38
C LEU A 105 -16.41 -10.19 8.84
N GLY A 106 -16.88 -11.08 9.74
CA GLY A 106 -16.49 -11.04 11.15
C GLY A 106 -15.00 -11.35 11.35
N ALA A 107 -14.41 -10.85 12.44
CA ALA A 107 -12.96 -10.92 12.66
C ALA A 107 -12.37 -12.34 12.62
N ARG A 108 -13.10 -13.33 13.16
CA ARG A 108 -12.69 -14.76 13.15
C ARG A 108 -12.65 -15.32 11.73
N GLU A 109 -13.78 -15.24 11.03
CA GLU A 109 -13.93 -15.74 9.66
C GLU A 109 -12.95 -15.07 8.69
N ARG A 110 -12.78 -13.75 8.81
CA ARG A 110 -11.78 -12.99 8.05
C ARG A 110 -10.36 -13.53 8.28
N GLY A 111 -10.02 -13.91 9.51
CA GLY A 111 -8.74 -14.52 9.86
C GLY A 111 -8.56 -15.89 9.19
N GLU A 112 -9.55 -16.77 9.33
CA GLU A 112 -9.54 -18.13 8.76
C GLU A 112 -9.41 -18.12 7.24
N ILE A 113 -10.12 -17.20 6.57
CA ILE A 113 -10.02 -17.04 5.11
C ILE A 113 -8.64 -16.49 4.71
N ALA A 114 -8.12 -15.48 5.41
CA ALA A 114 -6.80 -14.92 5.10
C ALA A 114 -5.67 -15.95 5.27
N GLU A 115 -5.74 -16.77 6.32
CA GLU A 115 -4.84 -17.90 6.57
C GLU A 115 -4.94 -18.93 5.44
N SER A 116 -6.16 -19.37 5.11
CA SER A 116 -6.41 -20.36 4.04
C SER A 116 -5.90 -19.88 2.67
N LEU A 117 -6.17 -18.63 2.32
CA LEU A 117 -5.64 -18.00 1.10
C LEU A 117 -4.12 -17.93 1.10
N THR A 118 -3.51 -17.63 2.26
CA THR A 118 -2.06 -17.64 2.41
C THR A 118 -1.49 -19.02 2.15
N HIS A 119 -2.03 -20.07 2.78
CA HIS A 119 -1.61 -21.45 2.54
C HIS A 119 -1.72 -21.87 1.08
N PHE A 120 -2.84 -21.53 0.42
CA PHE A 120 -2.99 -21.77 -1.01
C PHE A 120 -1.90 -21.06 -1.83
N LEU A 121 -1.63 -19.79 -1.56
CA LEU A 121 -0.60 -19.03 -2.28
C LEU A 121 0.82 -19.57 -2.05
N LEU A 122 1.10 -20.12 -0.88
CA LEU A 122 2.36 -20.78 -0.55
C LEU A 122 2.51 -22.13 -1.24
N SER A 123 1.41 -22.83 -1.55
CA SER A 123 1.45 -24.13 -2.22
C SER A 123 1.70 -24.03 -3.74
N LEU A 124 1.40 -22.88 -4.37
CA LEU A 124 1.53 -22.68 -5.82
C LEU A 124 2.94 -22.92 -6.37
N LYS A 125 3.97 -22.67 -5.58
CA LYS A 125 5.37 -22.92 -5.93
C LYS A 125 6.19 -23.17 -4.68
N LYS A 126 7.01 -24.22 -4.70
CA LYS A 126 8.00 -24.48 -3.64
C LYS A 126 8.83 -23.21 -3.38
N SER A 127 8.91 -22.84 -2.11
CA SER A 127 9.60 -21.65 -1.63
C SER A 127 10.79 -22.03 -0.76
N ASP A 128 11.90 -21.31 -0.95
CA ASP A 128 13.06 -21.29 -0.06
C ASP A 128 13.14 -19.95 0.70
N PHE A 129 12.01 -19.24 0.85
CA PHE A 129 11.96 -17.95 1.51
C PHE A 129 12.47 -18.05 2.95
N ALA A 130 13.46 -17.23 3.26
CA ALA A 130 13.97 -17.05 4.60
C ALA A 130 14.31 -15.58 4.82
N LEU A 131 13.98 -15.04 6.00
CA LEU A 131 14.44 -13.72 6.40
C LEU A 131 15.95 -13.76 6.66
N GLN A 132 16.64 -12.69 6.30
CA GLN A 132 18.06 -12.50 6.64
C GLN A 132 18.23 -11.21 7.44
N PRO A 133 19.10 -11.20 8.45
CA PRO A 133 19.48 -9.96 9.11
C PRO A 133 20.17 -9.03 8.10
N PRO A 134 19.88 -7.72 8.12
CA PRO A 134 20.60 -6.75 7.31
C PRO A 134 22.08 -6.68 7.71
N ASP A 135 22.96 -6.59 6.72
CA ASP A 135 24.37 -6.25 6.95
C ASP A 135 24.50 -4.71 7.08
N SER A 136 25.06 -4.23 8.19
CA SER A 136 25.11 -2.79 8.48
C SER A 136 26.00 -2.01 7.51
N VAL A 137 27.07 -2.62 6.99
CA VAL A 137 28.00 -1.98 6.04
C VAL A 137 27.31 -1.84 4.69
N ALA A 138 26.67 -2.92 4.22
CA ALA A 138 25.90 -2.94 3.00
C ALA A 138 24.67 -2.00 3.09
N ALA A 139 24.02 -1.93 4.25
CA ALA A 139 22.90 -1.00 4.49
C ALA A 139 23.32 0.47 4.34
N ARG A 140 24.47 0.87 4.92
CA ARG A 140 25.02 2.22 4.74
C ARG A 140 25.33 2.53 3.28
N HIS A 141 25.88 1.56 2.55
CA HIS A 141 26.13 1.70 1.11
C HIS A 141 24.82 1.82 0.32
N GLY A 142 23.82 0.98 0.61
CA GLY A 142 22.48 1.02 0.03
C GLY A 142 21.78 2.37 0.26
N GLY A 143 21.96 2.97 1.45
CA GLY A 143 21.46 4.32 1.75
C GLY A 143 22.03 5.39 0.81
N ARG A 144 23.33 5.35 0.51
CA ARG A 144 23.94 6.28 -0.48
C ARG A 144 23.41 6.04 -1.90
N LEU A 145 23.18 4.79 -2.28
CA LEU A 145 22.58 4.46 -3.57
C LEU A 145 21.13 4.90 -3.67
N PHE A 146 20.34 4.78 -2.60
CA PHE A 146 18.94 5.23 -2.58
C PHE A 146 18.79 6.70 -2.98
N HIS A 147 19.71 7.55 -2.52
CA HIS A 147 19.73 8.97 -2.85
C HIS A 147 20.32 9.24 -4.23
N SER A 148 21.44 8.58 -4.59
CA SER A 148 22.14 8.84 -5.86
C SER A 148 21.51 8.19 -7.11
N ARG A 149 20.67 7.15 -6.95
CA ARG A 149 20.00 6.44 -8.06
C ARG A 149 18.57 6.92 -8.32
N GLY A 150 18.15 8.00 -7.66
CA GLY A 150 16.84 8.60 -7.87
C GLY A 150 15.67 7.89 -7.17
N CYS A 151 15.93 6.88 -6.33
CA CYS A 151 14.87 6.21 -5.57
C CYS A 151 14.08 7.23 -4.71
N ALA A 152 14.81 8.18 -4.12
CA ALA A 152 14.26 9.26 -3.30
C ALA A 152 13.33 10.23 -4.07
N ALA A 153 13.33 10.21 -5.40
CA ALA A 153 12.42 11.05 -6.20
C ALA A 153 10.97 10.57 -6.12
N CYS A 154 10.75 9.28 -5.88
CA CYS A 154 9.41 8.69 -5.75
C CYS A 154 9.16 8.08 -4.36
N HIS A 155 10.19 7.59 -3.67
CA HIS A 155 10.07 6.99 -2.34
C HIS A 155 10.59 7.95 -1.27
N PRO A 156 9.91 8.06 -0.10
CA PRO A 156 10.37 8.97 0.94
C PRO A 156 11.70 8.48 1.53
N PRO A 157 12.70 9.37 1.72
CA PRO A 157 13.88 9.05 2.50
C PRO A 157 13.51 8.79 3.96
N ARG A 158 14.46 8.27 4.74
CA ARG A 158 14.26 7.98 6.17
C ARG A 158 15.19 8.84 7.02
N ASP A 159 14.72 9.20 8.22
CA ASP A 159 15.57 9.79 9.26
C ASP A 159 16.45 8.73 9.93
N GLU A 160 17.27 9.16 10.89
CA GLU A 160 18.19 8.32 11.65
C GLU A 160 17.46 7.26 12.48
N GLU A 161 16.20 7.52 12.87
CA GLU A 161 15.31 6.58 13.55
C GLU A 161 14.65 5.59 12.58
N GLY A 162 14.90 5.71 11.28
CA GLY A 162 14.39 4.83 10.23
C GLY A 162 12.92 5.10 9.87
N LYS A 163 12.35 6.21 10.34
CA LYS A 163 11.00 6.65 10.00
C LYS A 163 11.00 7.33 8.64
N GLU A 164 9.98 7.05 7.83
CA GLU A 164 9.83 7.69 6.53
C GLU A 164 9.51 9.17 6.70
N LEU A 165 10.29 10.01 6.03
CA LEU A 165 10.05 11.44 5.86
C LEU A 165 8.98 11.60 4.78
N LEU A 166 7.72 11.32 5.15
CA LEU A 166 6.58 11.25 4.24
C LEU A 166 6.34 12.60 3.55
N GLY A 167 6.65 12.68 2.26
CA GLY A 167 6.11 13.72 1.38
C GLY A 167 4.70 13.34 0.92
N ARG A 168 3.79 14.32 0.82
CA ARG A 168 2.41 14.12 0.29
C ARG A 168 2.37 13.50 -1.12
N THR A 169 3.51 13.48 -1.81
CA THR A 169 3.69 13.05 -3.19
C THR A 169 4.49 11.76 -3.34
N SER A 170 4.96 11.16 -2.23
CA SER A 170 5.85 10.00 -2.24
C SER A 170 5.10 8.68 -2.05
N VAL A 171 5.65 7.58 -2.59
CA VAL A 171 5.18 6.21 -2.41
C VAL A 171 5.80 5.62 -1.14
N PRO A 172 5.04 5.40 -0.07
CA PRO A 172 5.60 4.82 1.16
C PRO A 172 6.06 3.38 0.93
N LEU A 173 7.27 3.07 1.41
CA LEU A 173 7.82 1.72 1.37
C LEU A 173 7.33 0.90 2.57
N GLY A 174 7.11 1.55 3.71
CA GLY A 174 6.71 0.92 4.97
C GLY A 174 7.82 0.03 5.53
N ALA A 175 7.49 -0.90 6.42
CA ALA A 175 8.48 -1.80 7.01
C ALA A 175 8.88 -2.93 6.04
N LEU A 176 9.73 -2.65 5.05
CA LEU A 176 10.14 -3.62 4.02
C LEU A 176 10.73 -4.91 4.60
N GLN A 177 11.43 -4.82 5.73
CA GLN A 177 12.00 -5.96 6.45
C GLN A 177 10.95 -6.95 6.97
N LYS A 178 9.70 -6.50 7.17
CA LYS A 178 8.59 -7.41 7.51
C LYS A 178 8.08 -8.17 6.29
N LYS A 179 8.23 -7.59 5.10
CA LYS A 179 7.65 -8.08 3.85
C LYS A 179 8.60 -8.92 3.02
N TYR A 180 9.83 -8.45 2.83
CA TYR A 180 10.81 -9.06 1.93
C TYR A 180 12.00 -9.57 2.72
N SER A 181 12.57 -10.65 2.23
CA SER A 181 13.94 -11.05 2.55
C SER A 181 14.94 -10.18 1.78
N VAL A 182 16.22 -10.16 2.18
CA VAL A 182 17.25 -9.41 1.45
C VAL A 182 17.36 -9.93 0.02
N LYS A 183 17.36 -11.26 -0.14
CA LYS A 183 17.38 -11.94 -1.45
C LYS A 183 16.20 -11.53 -2.33
N SER A 184 14.97 -11.66 -1.83
CA SER A 184 13.77 -11.38 -2.60
C SER A 184 13.59 -9.89 -2.93
N LEU A 185 14.02 -8.99 -2.03
CA LEU A 185 14.03 -7.55 -2.32
C LEU A 185 15.02 -7.23 -3.43
N ALA A 186 16.24 -7.78 -3.37
CA ALA A 186 17.25 -7.56 -4.41
C ALA A 186 16.78 -8.10 -5.78
N GLU A 187 16.14 -9.27 -5.81
CA GLU A 187 15.54 -9.82 -7.03
C GLU A 187 14.41 -8.94 -7.58
N PHE A 188 13.55 -8.42 -6.69
CA PHE A 188 12.49 -7.49 -7.08
C PHE A 188 13.06 -6.20 -7.69
N LEU A 189 14.08 -5.60 -7.08
CA LEU A 189 14.72 -4.38 -7.58
C LEU A 189 15.40 -4.59 -8.94
N ARG A 190 15.89 -5.80 -9.24
CA ARG A 190 16.49 -6.10 -10.56
C ARG A 190 15.44 -6.24 -11.66
N ARG A 191 14.24 -6.73 -11.33
CA ARG A 191 13.19 -7.08 -12.32
C ARG A 191 11.78 -6.86 -11.75
N PRO A 192 11.37 -5.62 -11.44
CA PRO A 192 10.11 -5.38 -10.75
C PRO A 192 8.89 -5.80 -11.57
N HIS A 193 8.95 -5.60 -12.88
CA HIS A 193 7.88 -5.97 -13.82
C HIS A 193 7.62 -7.48 -13.91
N ALA A 194 8.57 -8.32 -13.49
CA ALA A 194 8.36 -9.77 -13.44
C ALA A 194 7.25 -10.16 -12.45
N SER A 195 7.06 -9.37 -11.38
CA SER A 195 5.99 -9.58 -10.39
C SER A 195 4.88 -8.53 -10.49
N ARG A 196 5.19 -7.32 -10.96
CA ARG A 196 4.28 -6.17 -11.05
C ARG A 196 4.30 -5.61 -12.49
N PRO A 197 3.61 -6.26 -13.44
CA PRO A 197 3.69 -5.88 -14.86
C PRO A 197 3.28 -4.43 -15.13
N SER A 198 2.35 -3.88 -14.34
CA SER A 198 1.93 -2.47 -14.44
C SER A 198 2.59 -1.56 -13.38
N GLY A 199 3.69 -2.00 -12.75
CA GLY A 199 4.47 -1.14 -11.86
C GLY A 199 5.16 -0.02 -12.64
N ARG A 200 5.26 1.18 -12.05
CA ARG A 200 5.97 2.34 -12.63
C ARG A 200 7.44 2.46 -12.16
N MET A 201 7.86 1.60 -11.22
CA MET A 201 9.26 1.54 -10.81
C MET A 201 10.08 0.89 -11.93
N PRO A 202 11.16 1.55 -12.41
CA PRO A 202 11.98 1.06 -13.51
C PRO A 202 12.74 -0.23 -13.17
#